data_AF-A0A915I3Y1-F1
#
_entry.id   AF-A0A915I3Y1-F1
#
_cell.length_a   1.000
_cell.length_b   1.000
_cell.length_c   1.000
_cell.angle_alpha   90.00
_cell.angle_beta   90.00
_cell.angle_gamma   90.00
#
_symmetry.space_group_name_H-M   'P 1'
#
loop_
_entity.id
_entity.type
_entity.pdbx_description
1 polymer ?
#
loop_
_entity_poly.entity_id
_entity_poly.type
_entity_poly.pdbx_seq_one_letter_code
_entity_poly.pdbx_strand_id
1 'polypeptide(L)'
;MFYLIALLVVGCSISTDALLPGFYCGNENCYDVLNVNRDSSKSEIAKSYRKLAGKYHPDRNRGSPEETEKAEERFKIVAVAYETLKDEESRRDYDYMLDNPDEVYRHYYYYYRHRVAPKVDVRLVILATILIMSAIQPVETSARCSGPTNIEKQNTDSTSKKRDKYISAWQKYREAITYLFTQPKYRIKASEIAKERGLLPLKENTRKGKRRQVDKQEAKEEEDAIIKAIIEENIDMNNKSDEL
;
A
#
# COMPACT_ATOMS: atom_id res chain seq x y z
N MET A 1 37.91 -29.09 -28.00
CA MET A 1 37.16 -27.92 -27.49
C MET A 1 35.88 -28.45 -26.83
N PHE A 2 36.01 -29.27 -25.79
CA PHE A 2 36.07 -28.89 -24.37
C PHE A 2 34.75 -28.24 -23.89
N TYR A 3 33.91 -29.10 -23.31
CA TYR A 3 33.10 -28.91 -22.09
C TYR A 3 32.75 -27.46 -21.68
N LEU A 4 31.45 -27.14 -21.60
CA LEU A 4 30.78 -26.39 -20.51
C LEU A 4 29.51 -25.65 -20.95
N ILE A 5 28.45 -26.37 -21.35
CA ILE A 5 27.07 -25.86 -21.18
C ILE A 5 26.16 -27.01 -20.71
N ALA A 6 26.62 -27.73 -19.69
CA ALA A 6 25.79 -28.57 -18.86
C ALA A 6 26.21 -28.32 -17.40
N LEU A 7 25.22 -28.20 -16.50
CA LEU A 7 25.34 -28.02 -15.05
C LEU A 7 25.79 -26.65 -14.56
N LEU A 8 24.80 -25.81 -14.26
CA LEU A 8 24.55 -25.25 -12.91
C LEU A 8 23.40 -24.23 -13.09
N VAL A 9 22.13 -24.64 -13.10
CA VAL A 9 21.37 -24.91 -11.86
C VAL A 9 22.25 -24.89 -10.59
N VAL A 10 22.90 -23.74 -10.34
CA VAL A 10 23.04 -23.25 -8.97
C VAL A 10 21.58 -22.93 -8.62
N GLY A 11 20.87 -23.79 -7.90
CA GLY A 11 21.32 -24.21 -6.58
C GLY A 11 21.59 -22.98 -5.72
N CYS A 12 20.96 -21.84 -6.02
CA CYS A 12 20.73 -20.81 -5.02
C CYS A 12 19.75 -21.47 -4.06
N SER A 13 20.31 -22.23 -3.12
CA SER A 13 19.69 -22.40 -1.82
C SER A 13 19.36 -20.99 -1.38
N ILE A 14 18.11 -20.59 -1.58
CA ILE A 14 17.53 -19.46 -0.90
C ILE A 14 17.55 -19.90 0.56
N SER A 15 18.68 -19.71 1.22
CA SER A 15 18.71 -19.61 2.67
C SER A 15 17.74 -18.49 2.96
N THR A 16 16.60 -18.87 3.51
CA THR A 16 15.62 -17.96 4.07
C THR A 16 16.23 -17.33 5.32
N ASP A 17 17.22 -16.47 5.14
CA ASP A 17 17.52 -15.44 6.11
C ASP A 17 16.72 -14.23 5.65
N ALA A 18 15.46 -14.20 6.07
CA ALA A 18 14.53 -13.10 5.84
C ALA A 18 14.92 -11.87 6.68
N LEU A 19 16.15 -11.39 6.49
CA LEU A 19 16.60 -10.11 6.99
C LEU A 19 16.78 -9.20 5.78
N LEU A 20 15.83 -8.28 5.64
CA LEU A 20 15.78 -7.32 4.54
C LEU A 20 17.01 -6.39 4.64
N PRO A 21 17.85 -6.26 3.59
CA PRO A 21 18.97 -5.33 3.60
C PRO A 21 18.45 -3.90 3.77
N GLY A 22 18.73 -3.30 4.93
CA GLY A 22 18.29 -1.95 5.30
C GLY A 22 17.38 -1.86 6.54
N PHE A 23 16.97 -2.99 7.11
CA PHE A 23 16.22 -3.08 8.36
C PHE A 23 17.12 -3.31 9.57
N TYR A 24 17.01 -2.47 10.60
CA TYR A 24 17.79 -2.58 11.84
C TYR A 24 19.29 -2.83 11.56
N CYS A 25 19.84 -3.93 12.07
CA CYS A 25 21.25 -4.32 11.90
C CYS A 25 21.52 -5.17 10.64
N GLY A 26 20.61 -5.15 9.67
CA GLY A 26 20.70 -5.94 8.44
C GLY A 26 20.58 -7.43 8.75
N ASN A 27 21.60 -8.20 8.37
CA ASN A 27 21.60 -9.66 8.51
C ASN A 27 22.11 -10.16 9.87
N GLU A 28 22.60 -9.26 10.74
CA GLU A 28 23.12 -9.61 12.06
C GLU A 28 22.11 -9.20 13.15
N ASN A 29 22.09 -9.92 14.27
CA ASN A 29 21.30 -9.52 15.43
C ASN A 29 21.97 -8.32 16.13
N CYS A 30 21.19 -7.30 16.48
CA CYS A 30 21.70 -6.09 17.14
C CYS A 30 22.29 -6.37 18.53
N TYR A 31 21.81 -7.40 19.22
CA TYR A 31 22.40 -7.86 20.49
C TYR A 31 23.80 -8.45 20.27
N ASP A 32 23.97 -9.24 19.22
CA ASP A 32 25.25 -9.87 18.86
C ASP A 32 26.27 -8.83 18.38
N VAL A 33 25.85 -7.84 17.58
CA VAL A 33 26.69 -6.72 17.14
C VAL A 33 27.29 -5.97 18.33
N LEU A 34 26.48 -5.73 19.37
CA LEU A 34 26.94 -5.07 20.60
C LEU A 34 27.51 -6.05 21.63
N ASN A 35 27.52 -7.35 21.36
CA ASN A 35 28.01 -8.39 22.26
C ASN A 35 27.37 -8.31 23.66
N VAL A 36 26.05 -8.13 23.70
CA VAL A 36 25.21 -8.02 24.91
C VAL A 36 24.04 -9.01 24.82
N ASN A 37 23.42 -9.32 25.96
CA ASN A 37 22.26 -10.21 26.00
C ASN A 37 20.94 -9.41 25.87
N ARG A 38 19.85 -10.09 25.48
CA ARG A 38 18.49 -9.55 25.48
C ARG A 38 18.02 -9.08 26.86
N ASP A 39 18.62 -9.59 27.94
CA ASP A 39 18.34 -9.13 29.32
C ASP A 39 19.25 -7.99 29.80
N SER A 40 20.22 -7.55 28.98
CA SER A 40 21.17 -6.52 29.39
C SER A 40 20.50 -5.18 29.66
N SER A 41 20.98 -4.51 30.71
CA SER A 41 20.49 -3.20 31.10
C SER A 41 20.95 -2.09 30.14
N LYS A 42 20.25 -0.95 30.12
CA LYS A 42 20.63 0.20 29.28
C LYS A 42 22.06 0.68 29.53
N SER A 43 22.55 0.56 30.77
CA SER A 43 23.90 0.98 31.13
C SER A 43 24.97 0.05 30.54
N GLU A 44 24.72 -1.27 30.51
CA GLU A 44 25.59 -2.26 29.88
C GLU A 44 25.65 -2.07 28.37
N ILE A 45 24.49 -1.88 27.73
CA ILE A 45 24.38 -1.59 26.30
C ILE A 45 25.20 -0.34 25.95
N ALA A 46 25.02 0.74 26.72
CA ALA A 46 25.77 1.98 26.51
C ALA A 46 27.28 1.84 26.77
N LYS A 47 27.69 0.95 27.67
CA LYS A 47 29.11 0.66 27.93
C LYS A 47 29.74 -0.12 26.78
N SER A 48 29.05 -1.14 26.27
CA SER A 48 29.53 -1.92 25.14
C SER A 48 29.62 -1.08 23.86
N TYR A 49 28.60 -0.27 23.57
CA TYR A 49 28.61 0.68 22.48
C TYR A 49 29.83 1.60 22.53
N ARG A 50 30.13 2.23 23.68
CA ARG A 50 31.31 3.10 23.83
C ARG A 50 32.63 2.38 23.52
N LYS A 51 32.76 1.12 23.95
CA LYS A 51 33.94 0.29 23.69
C LYS A 51 34.11 -0.02 22.20
N LEU A 52 33.02 -0.41 21.53
CA LEU A 52 33.02 -0.76 20.11
C LEU A 52 33.15 0.47 19.21
N ALA A 53 32.42 1.55 19.51
CA ALA A 53 32.52 2.83 18.80
C ALA A 53 33.96 3.37 18.87
N GLY A 54 34.60 3.30 20.03
CA GLY A 54 36.02 3.66 20.16
C GLY A 54 36.98 2.74 19.42
N LYS A 55 36.62 1.47 19.17
CA LYS A 55 37.45 0.51 18.40
C LYS A 55 37.35 0.77 16.90
N TYR A 56 36.15 1.04 16.39
CA TYR A 56 35.87 1.23 14.96
C TYR A 56 35.87 2.70 14.52
N HIS A 57 36.21 3.64 15.40
CA HIS A 57 36.24 5.06 15.08
C HIS A 57 37.23 5.38 13.93
N PRO A 58 36.86 6.21 12.94
CA PRO A 58 37.70 6.50 11.77
C PRO A 58 39.03 7.18 12.15
N ASP A 59 39.06 7.96 13.24
CA ASP A 59 40.30 8.58 13.76
C ASP A 59 41.38 7.56 14.14
N ARG A 60 40.98 6.38 14.63
CA ARG A 60 41.90 5.31 15.07
C ARG A 60 42.20 4.29 13.98
N ASN A 61 41.41 4.27 12.91
CA ASN A 61 41.51 3.32 11.81
C ASN A 61 41.85 4.04 10.49
N ARG A 62 42.89 4.89 10.50
CA ARG A 62 43.39 5.62 9.32
C ARG A 62 44.43 4.82 8.51
N GLY A 63 44.29 3.49 8.52
CA GLY A 63 45.24 2.56 7.93
C GLY A 63 45.08 2.47 6.41
N SER A 64 45.04 1.25 5.89
CA SER A 64 44.74 1.04 4.48
C SER A 64 43.29 1.48 4.15
N PRO A 65 43.00 1.82 2.88
CA PRO A 65 41.63 2.15 2.46
C PRO A 65 40.62 1.05 2.78
N GLU A 66 41.03 -0.22 2.63
CA GLU A 66 40.17 -1.39 2.90
C GLU A 66 39.87 -1.54 4.40
N GLU A 67 40.84 -1.29 5.28
CA GLU A 67 40.62 -1.30 6.74
C GLU A 67 39.74 -0.15 7.20
N THR A 68 39.89 1.01 6.57
CA THR A 68 39.09 2.20 6.86
C THR A 68 37.63 1.95 6.48
N GLU A 69 37.38 1.41 5.29
CA GLU A 69 36.03 1.05 4.82
C GLU A 69 35.37 0.02 5.75
N LYS A 70 36.08 -1.07 6.09
CA LYS A 70 35.58 -2.09 7.03
C LYS A 70 35.28 -1.51 8.42
N ALA A 71 36.11 -0.59 8.90
CA ALA A 71 35.89 0.09 10.18
C ALA A 71 34.65 1.00 10.12
N GLU A 72 34.45 1.74 9.04
CA GLU A 72 33.27 2.59 8.84
C GLU A 72 31.98 1.78 8.75
N GLU A 73 31.98 0.67 8.00
CA GLU A 73 30.83 -0.23 7.91
C GLU A 73 30.45 -0.79 9.29
N ARG A 74 31.44 -1.33 10.02
CA ARG A 74 31.20 -1.84 11.38
C ARG A 74 30.76 -0.73 12.33
N PHE A 75 31.29 0.48 12.20
CA PHE A 75 30.87 1.64 12.98
C PHE A 75 29.40 1.99 12.73
N LYS A 76 28.95 1.99 11.47
CA LYS A 76 27.55 2.23 11.09
C LYS A 76 26.63 1.19 11.72
N ILE A 77 26.97 -0.09 11.61
CA ILE A 77 26.14 -1.19 12.17
C ILE A 77 26.08 -1.10 13.70
N VAL A 78 27.21 -0.84 14.36
CA VAL A 78 27.28 -0.65 15.83
C VAL A 78 26.43 0.54 16.29
N ALA A 79 26.45 1.65 15.54
CA ALA A 79 25.62 2.81 15.83
C ALA A 79 24.13 2.49 15.70
N VAL A 80 23.73 1.81 14.62
CA VAL A 80 22.33 1.39 14.43
C VAL A 80 21.87 0.42 15.52
N ALA A 81 22.69 -0.57 15.88
CA ALA A 81 22.38 -1.49 16.96
C ALA A 81 22.13 -0.77 18.29
N TYR A 82 22.97 0.22 18.61
CA TYR A 82 22.79 1.02 19.81
C TYR A 82 21.53 1.88 19.74
N GLU A 83 21.24 2.53 18.62
CA GLU A 83 20.02 3.32 18.44
C GLU A 83 18.76 2.48 18.63
N THR A 84 18.73 1.26 18.08
CA THR A 84 17.60 0.34 18.23
C THR A 84 17.42 -0.14 19.67
N LEU A 85 18.50 -0.43 20.40
CA LEU A 85 18.43 -1.02 21.74
C LEU A 85 18.41 0.02 22.87
N LYS A 86 18.74 1.29 22.58
CA LYS A 86 18.80 2.37 23.57
C LYS A 86 17.43 2.76 24.10
N ASP A 87 16.46 2.94 23.21
CA ASP A 87 15.10 3.33 23.57
C ASP A 87 14.22 2.10 23.85
N GLU A 88 13.31 2.20 24.81
CA GLU A 88 12.46 1.07 25.19
C GLU A 88 11.40 0.78 24.14
N GLU A 89 10.90 1.78 23.43
CA GLU A 89 9.90 1.57 22.37
C GLU A 89 10.54 0.83 21.20
N SER A 90 11.67 1.33 20.70
CA SER A 90 12.40 0.69 19.60
C SER A 90 12.92 -0.70 19.96
N ARG A 91 13.36 -0.93 21.21
CA ARG A 91 13.80 -2.24 21.68
C ARG A 91 12.65 -3.23 21.73
N ARG A 92 11.47 -2.81 22.21
CA ARG A 92 10.28 -3.68 22.23
C ARG A 92 9.84 -4.06 20.82
N ASP A 93 9.87 -3.12 19.87
CA ASP A 93 9.52 -3.41 18.48
C ASP A 93 10.54 -4.36 17.84
N TYR A 94 11.83 -4.17 18.12
CA TYR A 94 12.88 -5.08 17.66
C TYR A 94 12.74 -6.50 18.24
N ASP A 95 12.46 -6.58 19.54
CA ASP A 95 12.18 -7.83 20.23
C ASP A 95 10.94 -8.53 19.66
N TYR A 96 9.87 -7.78 19.39
CA TYR A 96 8.66 -8.31 18.75
C TYR A 96 8.94 -8.83 17.33
N MET A 97 9.82 -8.16 16.58
CA MET A 97 10.30 -8.63 15.27
C MET A 97 11.06 -9.95 15.35
N LEU A 98 11.95 -10.10 16.32
CA LEU A 98 12.68 -11.36 16.54
C LEU A 98 11.73 -12.52 16.88
N ASP A 99 10.68 -12.24 17.65
CA ASP A 99 9.71 -13.25 18.08
C ASP A 99 8.66 -13.58 16.98
N ASN A 100 8.37 -12.66 16.05
CA ASN A 100 7.31 -12.79 15.02
C ASN A 100 7.81 -12.41 13.61
N PRO A 101 8.69 -13.19 12.98
CA PRO A 101 9.33 -12.83 11.70
C PRO A 101 8.38 -12.79 10.50
N ASP A 102 7.19 -13.36 10.59
CA ASP A 102 6.18 -13.42 9.53
C ASP A 102 5.44 -12.09 9.31
N GLU A 103 5.37 -11.21 10.32
CA GLU A 103 4.69 -9.91 10.27
C GLU A 103 5.50 -8.80 9.58
N VAL A 104 6.06 -9.06 8.39
CA VAL A 104 7.00 -8.17 7.68
C VAL A 104 6.47 -6.73 7.55
N TYR A 105 5.20 -6.54 7.17
CA TYR A 105 4.60 -5.20 6.98
C TYR A 105 4.52 -4.39 8.27
N ARG A 106 4.33 -5.05 9.41
CA ARG A 106 4.24 -4.39 10.70
C ARG A 106 5.61 -3.87 11.10
N HIS A 107 6.63 -4.72 11.09
CA HIS A 107 8.01 -4.33 11.41
C HIS A 107 8.50 -3.23 10.48
N TYR A 108 8.10 -3.30 9.20
CA TYR A 108 8.32 -2.23 8.23
C TYR A 108 7.74 -0.90 8.72
N TYR A 109 6.44 -0.87 9.02
CA TYR A 109 5.76 0.33 9.46
C TYR A 109 6.39 0.95 10.72
N TYR A 110 6.67 0.13 11.75
CA TYR A 110 7.22 0.62 13.01
C TYR A 110 8.67 1.13 12.88
N TYR A 111 9.52 0.45 12.11
CA TYR A 111 10.88 0.90 11.84
C TYR A 111 10.91 2.29 11.18
N TYR A 112 10.09 2.50 10.14
CA TYR A 112 10.02 3.80 9.47
C TYR A 112 9.43 4.86 10.39
N ARG A 113 8.38 4.54 11.15
CA ARG A 113 7.75 5.50 12.07
C ARG A 113 8.76 6.10 13.06
N HIS A 114 9.66 5.31 13.63
CA HIS A 114 10.64 5.83 14.59
C HIS A 114 11.66 6.80 13.97
N ARG A 115 11.99 6.64 12.68
CA ARG A 115 13.01 7.46 12.00
C ARG A 115 12.45 8.63 11.21
N VAL A 116 11.31 8.45 10.54
CA VAL A 116 10.73 9.42 9.60
C VAL A 116 9.50 10.13 10.12
N ALA A 117 8.98 9.77 11.31
CA ALA A 117 7.84 10.49 11.86
C ALA A 117 8.20 11.97 12.05
N PRO A 118 7.42 12.89 11.46
CA PRO A 118 7.65 14.31 11.64
C PRO A 118 7.48 14.65 13.13
N LYS A 119 8.47 15.35 13.68
CA LYS A 119 8.42 15.86 15.07
C LYS A 119 7.39 16.98 15.24
N VAL A 120 6.89 17.54 14.13
CA VAL A 120 5.87 18.59 14.12
C VAL A 120 4.49 17.97 13.94
N ASP A 121 3.50 18.48 14.68
CA ASP A 121 2.12 18.05 14.51
C ASP A 121 1.66 18.40 13.08
N VAL A 122 1.27 17.37 12.32
CA VAL A 122 0.80 17.50 10.93
C VAL A 122 -0.38 18.48 10.83
N ARG A 123 -1.18 18.61 11.89
CA ARG A 123 -2.29 19.57 11.95
C ARG A 123 -1.81 21.01 11.81
N LEU A 124 -0.66 21.36 12.42
CA LEU A 124 -0.09 22.70 12.29
C LEU A 124 0.36 22.98 10.87
N VAL A 125 0.95 21.99 10.20
CA VAL A 125 1.36 22.11 8.79
C VAL A 125 0.14 22.29 7.90
N ILE A 126 -0.90 21.48 8.09
CA ILE A 126 -2.15 21.59 7.32
C ILE A 126 -2.80 22.96 7.55
N LEU A 127 -2.93 23.41 8.80
CA LEU A 127 -3.48 24.73 9.11
C LEU A 127 -2.65 25.86 8.50
N ALA A 128 -1.32 25.80 8.60
CA ALA A 128 -0.44 26.78 7.98
C ALA A 128 -0.61 26.80 6.46
N THR A 129 -0.69 25.63 5.80
CA THR A 129 -0.92 25.56 4.36
C THR A 129 -2.28 26.11 3.96
N ILE A 130 -3.33 25.85 4.74
CA ILE A 130 -4.68 26.40 4.50
C ILE A 130 -4.69 27.92 4.68
N LEU A 131 -4.03 28.44 5.71
CA LEU A 131 -3.92 29.87 5.97
C LEU A 131 -3.11 30.58 4.86
N ILE A 132 -2.03 29.97 4.38
CA ILE A 132 -1.23 30.50 3.27
C ILE A 132 -2.07 30.53 1.99
N MET A 133 -2.75 29.44 1.64
CA MET A 133 -3.65 29.40 0.48
C MET A 133 -4.79 30.41 0.62
N SER A 134 -5.36 30.56 1.81
CA SER A 134 -6.39 31.54 2.10
C SER A 134 -5.88 32.98 2.03
N ALA A 135 -4.62 33.24 2.36
CA ALA A 135 -3.99 34.56 2.32
C ALA A 135 -3.51 34.97 0.92
N ILE A 136 -3.36 34.02 0.01
CA ILE A 136 -3.02 34.27 -1.40
C ILE A 136 -4.28 34.64 -2.22
N GLN A 137 -5.47 34.17 -1.82
CA GLN A 137 -6.73 34.48 -2.51
C GLN A 137 -7.26 35.93 -2.47
N PRO A 138 -6.96 36.80 -1.48
CA PRO A 138 -7.47 38.18 -1.50
C PRO A 138 -6.75 39.11 -2.50
N VAL A 139 -5.61 38.72 -3.09
CA VAL A 139 -4.89 39.60 -4.03
C VAL A 139 -5.44 39.54 -5.46
N GLU A 140 -6.28 38.55 -5.78
CA GLU A 140 -6.88 38.38 -7.12
C GLU A 140 -8.39 38.68 -7.17
N THR A 141 -9.04 38.95 -6.02
CA THR A 141 -10.47 39.32 -6.03
C THR A 141 -10.71 40.78 -6.39
N SER A 142 -9.70 41.67 -6.30
CA SER A 142 -9.80 43.03 -6.85
C SER A 142 -9.39 43.13 -8.33
N ALA A 143 -8.67 42.13 -8.86
CA ALA A 143 -8.31 42.05 -10.29
C ALA A 143 -9.34 41.29 -11.14
N ARG A 144 -10.40 40.74 -10.53
CA ARG A 144 -11.50 40.07 -11.24
C ARG A 144 -12.49 41.05 -11.89
N CYS A 145 -12.00 42.21 -12.34
CA CYS A 145 -12.65 43.05 -13.34
C CYS A 145 -12.05 42.85 -14.74
N SER A 146 -10.98 42.08 -14.90
CA SER A 146 -10.52 41.62 -16.21
C SER A 146 -10.92 40.17 -16.37
N GLY A 147 -12.06 39.94 -17.04
CA GLY A 147 -12.55 38.59 -17.34
C GLY A 147 -11.51 37.75 -18.09
N PRO A 148 -11.60 36.40 -18.02
CA PRO A 148 -10.63 35.54 -18.68
C PRO A 148 -10.61 35.83 -20.19
N THR A 149 -9.41 35.84 -20.77
CA THR A 149 -9.23 36.03 -22.21
C THR A 149 -10.02 34.97 -22.97
N ASN A 150 -10.52 35.30 -24.17
CA ASN A 150 -11.42 34.43 -24.95
C ASN A 150 -10.90 33.00 -25.15
N ILE A 151 -9.57 32.80 -25.13
CA ILE A 151 -8.92 31.51 -25.33
C ILE A 151 -9.13 30.58 -24.13
N GLU A 152 -9.05 31.10 -22.89
CA GLU A 152 -9.20 30.30 -21.68
C GLU A 152 -10.66 29.95 -21.37
N LYS A 153 -11.60 30.83 -21.72
CA LYS A 153 -13.04 30.50 -21.71
C LYS A 153 -13.37 29.36 -22.68
N GLN A 154 -12.78 29.33 -23.87
CA GLN A 154 -13.04 28.26 -24.85
C GLN A 154 -12.43 26.91 -24.41
N ASN A 155 -11.28 26.91 -23.77
CA ASN A 155 -10.65 25.67 -23.26
C ASN A 155 -11.36 25.11 -22.01
N THR A 156 -11.82 25.97 -21.11
CA THR A 156 -12.60 25.54 -19.92
C THR A 156 -14.03 25.12 -20.28
N ASP A 157 -14.68 25.80 -21.23
CA ASP A 157 -16.02 25.43 -21.73
C ASP A 157 -15.97 24.14 -22.56
N SER A 158 -14.96 23.94 -23.40
CA SER A 158 -14.81 22.69 -24.17
C SER A 158 -14.53 21.48 -23.26
N THR A 159 -13.72 21.63 -22.21
CA THR A 159 -13.46 20.56 -21.23
C THR A 159 -14.66 20.30 -20.33
N SER A 160 -15.40 21.33 -19.89
CA SER A 160 -16.66 21.17 -19.15
C SER A 160 -17.71 20.46 -19.99
N LYS A 161 -17.99 20.95 -21.20
CA LYS A 161 -18.97 20.38 -22.13
C LYS A 161 -18.64 18.94 -22.51
N LYS A 162 -17.35 18.60 -22.63
CA LYS A 162 -16.90 17.22 -22.87
C LYS A 162 -17.19 16.32 -21.66
N ARG A 163 -16.94 16.77 -20.42
CA ARG A 163 -17.30 16.02 -19.21
C ARG A 163 -18.81 15.83 -19.06
N ASP A 164 -19.59 16.88 -19.30
CA ASP A 164 -21.06 16.83 -19.21
C ASP A 164 -21.66 15.84 -20.22
N LYS A 165 -21.05 15.74 -21.42
CA LYS A 165 -21.40 14.73 -22.43
C LYS A 165 -21.15 13.30 -21.94
N TYR A 166 -20.02 13.02 -21.28
CA TYR A 166 -19.72 11.68 -20.75
C TYR A 166 -20.61 11.31 -19.57
N ILE A 167 -20.86 12.25 -18.65
CA ILE A 167 -21.74 12.03 -17.49
C ILE A 167 -23.17 11.72 -17.95
N SER A 168 -23.69 12.50 -18.90
CA SER A 168 -25.03 12.26 -19.45
C SER A 168 -25.13 10.95 -20.25
N ALA A 169 -24.08 10.56 -20.98
CA ALA A 169 -24.04 9.27 -21.66
C ALA A 169 -24.05 8.08 -20.67
N TRP A 170 -23.28 8.17 -19.59
CA TRP A 170 -23.22 7.14 -18.55
C TRP A 170 -24.55 6.99 -17.80
N GLN A 171 -25.26 8.09 -17.56
CA GLN A 171 -26.61 8.06 -16.98
C GLN A 171 -27.60 7.31 -17.89
N LYS A 172 -27.60 7.61 -19.19
CA LYS A 172 -28.45 6.93 -20.18
C LYS A 172 -28.15 5.43 -20.28
N TYR A 173 -26.86 5.05 -20.22
CA TYR A 173 -26.43 3.65 -20.24
C TYR A 173 -26.98 2.88 -19.02
N ARG A 174 -26.86 3.46 -17.80
CA ARG A 174 -27.41 2.84 -16.58
C ARG A 174 -28.93 2.74 -16.59
N GLU A 175 -29.60 3.75 -17.14
CA GLU A 175 -31.06 3.73 -17.30
C GLU A 175 -31.48 2.61 -18.26
N ALA A 176 -30.76 2.43 -19.38
CA ALA A 176 -31.00 1.33 -20.32
C ALA A 176 -30.82 -0.05 -19.68
N ILE A 177 -29.77 -0.26 -18.87
CA ILE A 177 -29.56 -1.52 -18.13
C ILE A 177 -30.73 -1.77 -17.17
N THR A 178 -31.15 -0.73 -16.45
CA THR A 178 -32.27 -0.83 -15.51
C THR A 178 -33.57 -1.19 -16.24
N TYR A 179 -33.84 -0.55 -17.37
CA TYR A 179 -34.98 -0.89 -18.22
C TYR A 179 -34.92 -2.35 -18.70
N LEU A 180 -33.78 -2.81 -19.21
CA LEU A 180 -33.61 -4.19 -19.66
C LEU A 180 -33.79 -5.20 -18.53
N PHE A 181 -33.34 -4.88 -17.33
CA PHE A 181 -33.57 -5.69 -16.13
C PHE A 181 -35.07 -5.81 -15.78
N THR A 182 -35.86 -4.76 -15.99
CA THR A 182 -37.32 -4.82 -15.75
C THR A 182 -38.07 -5.69 -16.75
N GLN A 183 -37.52 -5.89 -17.95
CA GLN A 183 -38.15 -6.69 -19.00
C GLN A 183 -37.99 -8.19 -18.72
N PRO A 184 -39.09 -8.97 -18.63
CA PRO A 184 -39.02 -10.40 -18.27
C PRO A 184 -38.13 -11.23 -19.19
N LYS A 185 -38.12 -10.93 -20.49
CA LYS A 185 -37.34 -11.64 -21.51
C LYS A 185 -35.84 -11.65 -21.20
N TYR A 186 -35.27 -10.48 -20.87
CA TYR A 186 -33.84 -10.35 -20.60
C TYR A 186 -33.47 -10.87 -19.21
N ARG A 187 -34.36 -10.71 -18.23
CA ARG A 187 -34.19 -11.25 -16.88
C ARG A 187 -34.14 -12.77 -16.87
N ILE A 188 -35.03 -13.44 -17.60
CA ILE A 188 -35.05 -14.91 -17.71
C ILE A 188 -33.76 -15.39 -18.38
N LYS A 189 -33.41 -14.82 -19.54
CA LYS A 189 -32.17 -15.17 -20.26
C LYS A 189 -30.92 -14.99 -19.40
N ALA A 190 -30.81 -13.87 -18.69
CA ALA A 190 -29.68 -13.62 -17.79
C ALA A 190 -29.67 -14.59 -16.59
N SER A 191 -30.84 -14.98 -16.07
CA SER A 191 -30.95 -15.98 -15.00
C SER A 191 -30.58 -17.39 -15.45
N GLU A 192 -30.84 -17.75 -16.71
CA GLU A 192 -30.43 -19.03 -17.30
C GLU A 192 -28.90 -19.08 -17.43
N ILE A 193 -28.30 -18.03 -18.00
CA ILE A 193 -26.86 -17.88 -18.11
C ILE A 193 -26.19 -17.91 -16.73
N ALA A 194 -26.78 -17.25 -15.73
CA ALA A 194 -26.26 -17.25 -14.36
C ALA A 194 -26.25 -18.65 -13.72
N LYS A 195 -27.28 -19.46 -14.01
CA LYS A 195 -27.36 -20.86 -13.54
C LYS A 195 -26.35 -21.75 -14.27
N GLU A 196 -26.20 -21.58 -15.58
CA GLU A 196 -25.19 -22.29 -16.37
C GLU A 196 -23.77 -22.01 -15.87
N ARG A 197 -23.49 -20.75 -15.49
CA ARG A 197 -22.19 -20.33 -14.93
C ARG A 197 -22.01 -20.69 -13.46
N GLY A 198 -23.01 -21.30 -12.81
CA GLY A 198 -22.96 -21.66 -11.38
C GLY A 198 -22.90 -20.46 -10.43
N LEU A 199 -23.28 -19.26 -10.88
CA LEU A 199 -23.20 -18.02 -10.11
C LEU A 199 -24.39 -17.81 -9.17
N LEU A 200 -25.47 -18.57 -9.33
CA LEU A 200 -26.66 -18.53 -8.47
C LEU A 200 -26.66 -19.71 -7.50
N PRO A 201 -26.90 -19.49 -6.19
CA PRO A 201 -26.98 -20.58 -5.23
C PRO A 201 -28.13 -21.53 -5.57
N LEU A 202 -27.86 -22.83 -5.57
CA LEU A 202 -28.90 -23.86 -5.70
C LEU A 202 -29.81 -23.76 -4.48
N LYS A 203 -31.14 -23.63 -4.70
CA LYS A 203 -32.12 -23.59 -3.62
C LYS A 203 -32.06 -24.86 -2.78
N GLU A 204 -31.32 -24.85 -1.68
CA GLU A 204 -31.41 -25.87 -0.66
C GLU A 204 -32.65 -25.67 0.22
N ASN A 205 -33.41 -26.75 0.38
CA ASN A 205 -34.65 -26.78 1.15
C ASN A 205 -34.35 -26.88 2.66
N THR A 206 -34.00 -25.78 3.32
CA THR A 206 -33.83 -25.75 4.79
C THR A 206 -34.78 -24.76 5.50
N ARG A 207 -35.14 -25.15 6.74
CA ARG A 207 -36.38 -24.78 7.45
C ARG A 207 -36.29 -23.44 8.19
N LYS A 208 -37.40 -22.68 8.05
CA LYS A 208 -37.99 -21.55 8.82
C LYS A 208 -37.31 -21.01 10.10
N GLY A 209 -37.11 -19.67 10.15
CA GLY A 209 -37.05 -18.85 11.37
C GLY A 209 -36.87 -17.34 11.10
N LYS A 210 -37.44 -16.43 11.90
CA LYS A 210 -37.65 -14.97 11.66
C LYS A 210 -36.43 -14.10 11.23
N ARG A 211 -35.18 -14.59 11.33
CA ARG A 211 -33.97 -13.99 10.68
C ARG A 211 -34.04 -14.00 9.15
N ARG A 212 -34.93 -14.80 8.59
CA ARG A 212 -35.13 -15.08 7.16
C ARG A 212 -35.53 -13.89 6.29
N GLN A 213 -35.97 -12.76 6.84
CA GLN A 213 -36.48 -11.65 6.01
C GLN A 213 -35.37 -10.70 5.54
N VAL A 214 -34.36 -10.47 6.39
CA VAL A 214 -33.15 -9.70 6.04
C VAL A 214 -32.28 -10.52 5.09
N ASP A 215 -32.02 -11.79 5.45
CA ASP A 215 -31.28 -12.77 4.64
C ASP A 215 -31.91 -13.02 3.25
N LYS A 216 -33.26 -13.00 3.16
CA LYS A 216 -33.98 -13.12 1.87
C LYS A 216 -33.91 -11.84 1.03
N GLN A 217 -33.82 -10.68 1.66
CA GLN A 217 -33.72 -9.40 0.94
C GLN A 217 -32.29 -9.22 0.40
N GLU A 218 -31.28 -9.53 1.21
CA GLU A 218 -29.86 -9.55 0.82
C GLU A 218 -29.61 -10.57 -0.30
N ALA A 219 -30.10 -11.81 -0.17
CA ALA A 219 -29.98 -12.81 -1.23
C ALA A 219 -30.67 -12.37 -2.53
N LYS A 220 -31.80 -11.68 -2.44
CA LYS A 220 -32.50 -11.15 -3.62
C LYS A 220 -31.72 -10.01 -4.28
N GLU A 221 -31.06 -9.16 -3.49
CA GLU A 221 -30.22 -8.07 -3.98
C GLU A 221 -28.95 -8.61 -4.66
N GLU A 222 -28.35 -9.68 -4.12
CA GLU A 222 -27.23 -10.39 -4.75
C GLU A 222 -27.64 -11.04 -6.08
N GLU A 223 -28.78 -11.74 -6.12
CA GLU A 223 -29.35 -12.29 -7.35
C GLU A 223 -29.59 -11.20 -8.40
N ASP A 224 -30.21 -10.08 -7.98
CA ASP A 224 -30.52 -8.95 -8.87
C ASP A 224 -29.23 -8.23 -9.36
N ALA A 225 -28.16 -8.20 -8.56
CA ALA A 225 -26.85 -7.66 -8.95
C ALA A 225 -26.15 -8.55 -9.99
N ILE A 226 -26.16 -9.87 -9.79
CA ILE A 226 -25.60 -10.84 -10.74
C ILE A 226 -26.32 -10.77 -12.08
N ILE A 227 -27.66 -10.69 -12.06
CA ILE A 227 -28.46 -10.58 -13.27
C ILE A 227 -28.15 -9.27 -14.02
N LYS A 228 -28.00 -8.14 -13.32
CA LYS A 228 -27.61 -6.86 -13.95
C LYS A 228 -26.23 -6.93 -14.60
N ALA A 229 -25.25 -7.56 -13.96
CA ALA A 229 -23.90 -7.73 -14.51
C ALA A 229 -23.90 -8.57 -15.79
N ILE A 230 -24.70 -9.64 -15.84
CA ILE A 230 -24.83 -10.48 -17.05
C ILE A 230 -25.54 -9.72 -18.18
N ILE A 231 -26.51 -8.86 -17.86
CA ILE A 231 -27.17 -8.00 -18.86
C ILE A 231 -26.16 -7.01 -19.44
N GLU A 232 -25.33 -6.39 -18.60
CA GLU A 232 -24.27 -5.46 -19.00
C GLU A 232 -23.26 -6.12 -19.96
N GLU A 233 -22.72 -7.29 -19.58
CA GLU A 233 -21.77 -8.06 -20.39
C GLU A 233 -22.34 -8.44 -21.78
N ASN A 234 -23.63 -8.81 -21.83
CA ASN A 234 -24.29 -9.19 -23.08
C ASN A 234 -24.62 -8.00 -23.99
N ILE A 235 -24.80 -6.79 -23.44
CA ILE A 235 -25.00 -5.56 -24.22
C ILE A 235 -23.67 -5.17 -24.88
N ASP A 236 -22.57 -5.23 -24.12
CA ASP A 236 -21.25 -4.86 -24.61
C ASP A 236 -20.74 -5.82 -25.69
N MET A 237 -21.04 -7.11 -25.61
CA MET A 237 -20.70 -8.12 -26.64
C MET A 237 -21.31 -7.79 -28.02
N ASN A 238 -22.55 -7.30 -28.06
CA ASN A 238 -23.20 -6.89 -29.31
C ASN A 238 -22.64 -5.58 -29.86
N ASN A 239 -22.20 -4.67 -28.98
CA ASN A 239 -21.58 -3.42 -29.41
C ASN A 239 -20.13 -3.63 -29.91
N LYS A 240 -19.45 -4.67 -29.39
CA LYS A 240 -18.11 -5.08 -29.85
C LYS A 240 -18.10 -5.79 -31.20
N SER A 241 -19.21 -6.43 -31.58
CA SER A 241 -19.38 -7.01 -32.92
C SER A 241 -19.64 -5.97 -34.01
N ASP A 242 -19.98 -4.73 -33.65
CA ASP A 242 -20.21 -3.64 -34.59
C ASP A 242 -18.93 -2.80 -34.86
N GLU A 243 -17.84 -3.05 -34.12
CA GLU A 243 -16.52 -2.40 -34.29
C GLU A 243 -15.45 -3.31 -34.95
N LEU A 244 -15.82 -4.52 -35.37
CA LEU A 244 -14.99 -5.45 -36.18
C LEU A 244 -15.60 -5.65 -37.57
#